data_AF-A0A521ZLH2-F1
#
_entry.id   AF-A0A521ZLH2-F1
#
_cell.length_a   1.000
_cell.length_b   1.000
_cell.length_c   1.000
_cell.angle_alpha   90.00
_cell.angle_beta   90.00
_cell.angle_gamma   90.00
#
_symmetry.space_group_name_H-M   'P 1'
#
loop_
_entity.id
_entity.type
_entity.pdbx_description
1 polymer ?
#
loop_
_entity_poly.entity_id
_entity_poly.type
_entity_poly.pdbx_seq_one_letter_code
_entity_poly.pdbx_strand_id
1 'polypeptide(L)'
;AAYQLTEGQLNEWDNQIHCLKRFDKYKKFLALDGNVFFKDALQNSNIYKDQEKAKPVLSKLNDLQKLLPDKIKPASPFYAVLMMDGDSLGKQMSVKDKQENITQGLKDFTDSVPNLVEKHSGFLIYAGGDDVLAVLPLEDALSCALAVRQSYECVFAKQNLGKTEKKQVFTSISAAVLFAHINMPLKNVLKEAHQLLDNVAKDKYGRDSLAVSVWKPGGKVLEWARSWDKAVENKQLVIERLAKQFATDDESGQFSNRFLYKIRERFELLNPPLDPHDETKKLPPVLSDAQAIDLMAAEYFSSGLCELLKIDEKKATHAEKMSHAKTIVAPLLEQCRPIYRKLDMNTATFESSTDVLVDAALLIRFLAQHGVNL
;
A
#
# COMPACT_ATOMS: atom_id res chain seq x y z
N ALA A 1 -7.37 -5.36 -34.65
CA ALA A 1 -7.62 -4.08 -33.95
C ALA A 1 -6.45 -3.74 -33.04
N ALA A 2 -6.46 -4.07 -31.73
CA ALA A 2 -5.37 -3.67 -30.81
C ALA A 2 -3.99 -4.16 -31.28
N TYR A 3 -3.87 -5.45 -31.59
CA TYR A 3 -2.63 -6.02 -32.13
C TYR A 3 -2.11 -5.31 -33.40
N GLN A 4 -3.01 -4.87 -34.30
CA GLN A 4 -2.64 -4.17 -35.53
C GLN A 4 -2.28 -2.69 -35.28
N LEU A 5 -2.79 -2.11 -34.19
CA LEU A 5 -2.45 -0.76 -33.76
C LEU A 5 -1.02 -0.72 -33.19
N THR A 6 -0.59 -1.79 -32.52
CA THR A 6 0.69 -1.90 -31.83
C THR A 6 1.76 -2.67 -32.61
N GLU A 7 1.41 -3.21 -33.79
CA GLU A 7 2.27 -4.07 -34.61
C GLU A 7 3.59 -3.36 -34.99
N GLY A 8 4.72 -4.01 -34.72
CA GLY A 8 6.05 -3.63 -35.20
C GLY A 8 6.96 -2.92 -34.20
N GLN A 9 6.44 -2.27 -33.13
CA GLN A 9 7.30 -1.51 -32.19
C GLN A 9 6.84 -1.49 -30.72
N LEU A 10 5.57 -1.73 -30.41
CA LEU A 10 5.01 -1.50 -29.07
C LEU A 10 4.54 -2.78 -28.36
N ASN A 11 4.70 -3.94 -28.99
CA ASN A 11 4.27 -5.21 -28.40
C ASN A 11 5.26 -5.70 -27.32
N GLU A 12 4.72 -6.19 -26.21
CA GLU A 12 5.45 -6.68 -25.04
C GLU A 12 5.56 -8.22 -25.05
N TRP A 13 6.20 -8.78 -26.08
CA TRP A 13 6.24 -10.24 -26.30
C TRP A 13 6.99 -11.02 -25.22
N ASP A 14 7.98 -10.39 -24.58
CA ASP A 14 8.84 -11.00 -23.57
C ASP A 14 8.40 -10.67 -22.15
N ASN A 15 7.10 -10.36 -21.93
CA ASN A 15 6.61 -10.08 -20.58
C ASN A 15 6.82 -11.31 -19.67
N GLN A 16 7.38 -11.06 -18.48
CA GLN A 16 7.64 -12.09 -17.47
C GLN A 16 6.71 -11.94 -16.25
N ILE A 17 5.59 -11.22 -16.42
CA ILE A 17 4.67 -10.91 -15.33
C ILE A 17 4.00 -12.21 -14.87
N HIS A 18 4.26 -12.60 -13.62
CA HIS A 18 3.85 -13.89 -13.08
C HIS A 18 2.35 -14.17 -13.21
N CYS A 19 1.48 -13.20 -12.93
CA CYS A 19 0.03 -13.37 -13.03
C CYS A 19 -0.47 -13.61 -14.48
N LEU A 20 0.34 -13.29 -15.49
CA LEU A 20 0.04 -13.49 -16.91
C LEU A 20 0.51 -14.86 -17.42
N LYS A 21 1.52 -15.47 -16.80
CA LYS A 21 2.10 -16.77 -17.22
C LYS A 21 1.05 -17.90 -17.32
N ARG A 22 0.01 -17.86 -16.47
CA ARG A 22 -1.11 -18.83 -16.50
C ARG A 22 -1.98 -18.76 -17.76
N PHE A 23 -1.83 -17.73 -18.58
CA PHE A 23 -2.62 -17.46 -19.77
C PHE A 23 -1.83 -17.65 -21.08
N ASP A 24 -0.75 -18.44 -21.08
CA ASP A 24 0.17 -18.61 -22.22
C ASP A 24 -0.50 -18.96 -23.56
N LYS A 25 -1.70 -19.57 -23.53
CA LYS A 25 -2.52 -19.81 -24.73
C LYS A 25 -2.99 -18.55 -25.47
N TYR A 26 -2.86 -17.37 -24.86
CA TYR A 26 -3.28 -16.07 -25.40
C TYR A 26 -2.10 -15.13 -25.69
N LYS A 27 -0.94 -15.64 -26.15
CA LYS A 27 0.29 -14.84 -26.39
C LYS A 27 0.07 -13.49 -27.07
N LYS A 28 -0.74 -13.45 -28.14
CA LYS A 28 -1.03 -12.19 -28.87
C LYS A 28 -1.75 -11.14 -28.03
N PHE A 29 -2.56 -11.56 -27.07
CA PHE A 29 -3.26 -10.65 -26.15
C PHE A 29 -2.33 -10.20 -25.02
N LEU A 30 -1.50 -11.11 -24.50
CA LEU A 30 -0.52 -10.81 -23.47
C LEU A 30 0.60 -9.87 -23.95
N ALA A 31 0.89 -9.90 -25.25
CA ALA A 31 1.91 -9.05 -25.87
C ALA A 31 1.39 -7.66 -26.30
N LEU A 32 0.15 -7.29 -25.97
CA LEU A 32 -0.36 -5.96 -26.31
C LEU A 32 0.33 -4.88 -25.44
N ASP A 33 0.63 -3.73 -26.04
CA ASP A 33 1.06 -2.52 -25.31
C ASP A 33 0.03 -2.17 -24.22
N GLY A 34 0.47 -2.00 -22.97
CA GLY A 34 -0.40 -1.60 -21.87
C GLY A 34 -1.25 -0.35 -22.14
N ASN A 35 -0.75 0.58 -22.97
CA ASN A 35 -1.48 1.79 -23.35
C ASN A 35 -2.83 1.51 -24.05
N VAL A 36 -3.02 0.34 -24.67
CA VAL A 36 -4.30 0.01 -25.33
C VAL A 36 -5.47 -0.13 -24.35
N PHE A 37 -5.18 -0.26 -23.05
CA PHE A 37 -6.19 -0.38 -22.00
C PHE A 37 -6.59 0.97 -21.38
N PHE A 38 -5.96 2.07 -21.79
CA PHE A 38 -6.25 3.42 -21.33
C PHE A 38 -6.98 4.22 -22.41
N LYS A 39 -8.18 4.73 -22.09
CA LYS A 39 -8.99 5.52 -23.04
C LYS A 39 -8.26 6.79 -23.47
N ASP A 40 -7.66 7.49 -22.50
CA ASP A 40 -6.91 8.72 -22.74
C ASP A 40 -5.71 8.47 -23.67
N ALA A 41 -5.06 7.30 -23.56
CA ALA A 41 -3.96 6.94 -24.44
C ALA A 41 -4.45 6.69 -25.87
N LEU A 42 -5.54 5.93 -26.05
CA LEU A 42 -6.15 5.67 -27.36
C LEU A 42 -6.63 6.95 -28.06
N GLN A 43 -7.05 7.96 -27.30
CA GLN A 43 -7.50 9.26 -27.81
C GLN A 43 -6.34 10.25 -28.06
N ASN A 44 -5.13 9.94 -27.59
CA ASN A 44 -3.99 10.84 -27.69
C ASN A 44 -3.17 10.56 -28.97
N SER A 45 -3.18 11.53 -29.90
CA SER A 45 -2.45 11.46 -31.16
C SER A 45 -0.92 11.44 -31.00
N ASN A 46 -0.39 11.86 -29.85
CA ASN A 46 1.04 11.77 -29.55
C ASN A 46 1.47 10.34 -29.18
N ILE A 47 0.55 9.52 -28.66
CA ILE A 47 0.81 8.11 -28.32
C ILE A 47 0.50 7.26 -29.56
N TYR A 48 -0.71 7.37 -30.11
CA TYR A 48 -1.12 6.66 -31.32
C TYR A 48 -1.36 7.63 -32.48
N LYS A 49 -0.38 7.75 -33.38
CA LYS A 49 -0.47 8.65 -34.55
C LYS A 49 -1.63 8.28 -35.49
N ASP A 50 -1.88 6.98 -35.68
CA ASP A 50 -2.97 6.46 -36.53
C ASP A 50 -4.29 6.37 -35.73
N GLN A 51 -4.97 7.50 -35.61
CA GLN A 51 -6.24 7.61 -34.88
C GLN A 51 -7.38 6.82 -35.55
N GLU A 52 -7.32 6.56 -36.85
CA GLU A 52 -8.30 5.72 -37.55
C GLU A 52 -8.20 4.25 -37.11
N LYS A 53 -7.00 3.76 -36.80
CA LYS A 53 -6.80 2.45 -36.16
C LYS A 53 -7.10 2.43 -34.66
N ALA A 54 -6.90 3.55 -33.95
CA ALA A 54 -7.15 3.64 -32.52
C ALA A 54 -8.66 3.65 -32.18
N LYS A 55 -9.48 4.34 -32.99
CA LYS A 55 -10.95 4.43 -32.81
C LYS A 55 -11.64 3.07 -32.65
N PRO A 56 -11.40 2.05 -33.51
CA PRO A 56 -11.96 0.71 -33.32
C PRO A 56 -11.55 0.04 -32.01
N VAL A 57 -10.32 0.27 -31.53
CA VAL A 57 -9.83 -0.28 -30.26
C VAL A 57 -10.56 0.36 -29.09
N LEU A 58 -10.72 1.68 -29.12
CA LEU A 58 -11.47 2.43 -28.11
C LEU A 58 -12.94 2.00 -28.06
N SER A 59 -13.58 1.79 -29.22
CA SER A 59 -14.95 1.28 -29.28
C SER A 59 -15.05 -0.08 -28.59
N LYS A 60 -14.17 -1.02 -28.94
CA LYS A 60 -14.17 -2.36 -28.32
C LYS A 60 -13.89 -2.33 -26.82
N LEU A 61 -13.00 -1.46 -26.35
CA LEU A 61 -12.73 -1.29 -24.93
C LEU A 61 -13.98 -0.78 -24.19
N ASN A 62 -14.68 0.21 -24.77
CA ASN A 62 -15.93 0.72 -24.22
C ASN A 62 -17.03 -0.36 -24.20
N ASP A 63 -17.13 -1.16 -25.26
CA ASP A 63 -18.12 -2.23 -25.35
C ASP A 63 -17.84 -3.32 -24.29
N LEU A 64 -16.58 -3.70 -24.10
CA LEU A 64 -16.18 -4.66 -23.05
C LEU A 64 -16.53 -4.17 -21.65
N GLN A 65 -16.25 -2.90 -21.35
CA GLN A 65 -16.58 -2.29 -20.06
C GLN A 65 -18.09 -2.18 -19.82
N LYS A 66 -18.88 -1.95 -20.88
CA LYS A 66 -20.36 -1.93 -20.80
C LYS A 66 -20.96 -3.32 -20.62
N LEU A 67 -20.38 -4.33 -21.28
CA LEU A 67 -20.86 -5.72 -21.21
C LEU A 67 -20.55 -6.37 -19.86
N LEU A 68 -19.44 -5.99 -19.24
CA LEU A 68 -18.93 -6.60 -18.00
C LEU A 68 -18.47 -5.53 -17.00
N PRO A 69 -19.36 -4.62 -16.55
CA PRO A 69 -18.98 -3.49 -15.69
C PRO A 69 -18.33 -3.92 -14.38
N ASP A 70 -18.80 -5.05 -13.81
CA ASP A 70 -18.31 -5.55 -12.53
C ASP A 70 -17.00 -6.32 -12.65
N LYS A 71 -16.64 -6.79 -13.86
CA LYS A 71 -15.42 -7.59 -14.11
C LYS A 71 -14.32 -6.82 -14.82
N ILE A 72 -14.67 -5.81 -15.61
CA ILE A 72 -13.75 -5.02 -16.41
C ILE A 72 -13.88 -3.56 -15.99
N LYS A 73 -13.25 -3.25 -14.86
CA LYS A 73 -13.08 -1.88 -14.40
C LYS A 73 -12.06 -1.14 -15.29
N PRO A 74 -12.10 0.20 -15.36
CA PRO A 74 -11.05 0.97 -16.00
C PRO A 74 -9.67 0.63 -15.44
N ALA A 75 -8.66 0.54 -16.31
CA ALA A 75 -7.29 0.29 -15.89
C ALA A 75 -6.80 1.40 -14.93
N SER A 76 -6.18 1.00 -13.82
CA SER A 76 -5.61 1.95 -12.87
C SER A 76 -4.32 2.54 -13.45
N PRO A 77 -4.19 3.88 -13.55
CA PRO A 77 -3.00 4.51 -14.12
C PRO A 77 -1.90 4.67 -13.06
N PHE A 78 -1.79 3.73 -12.12
CA PHE A 78 -0.84 3.77 -11.02
C PHE A 78 0.01 2.50 -11.01
N TYR A 79 1.30 2.69 -10.71
CA TYR A 79 2.22 1.61 -10.37
C TYR A 79 2.86 1.92 -9.01
N ALA A 80 3.47 0.91 -8.39
CA ALA A 80 4.19 1.08 -7.14
C ALA A 80 5.70 0.97 -7.35
N VAL A 81 6.46 1.84 -6.68
CA VAL A 81 7.87 1.63 -6.41
C VAL A 81 8.00 1.15 -4.97
N LEU A 82 8.54 -0.06 -4.79
CA LEU A 82 8.93 -0.61 -3.50
C LEU A 82 10.43 -0.38 -3.32
N MET A 83 10.79 0.30 -2.24
CA MET A 83 12.16 0.47 -1.80
C MET A 83 12.30 0.00 -0.36
N MET A 84 13.31 -0.80 -0.06
CA MET A 84 13.58 -1.30 1.29
C MET A 84 15.08 -1.24 1.58
N ASP A 85 15.44 -1.09 2.85
CA ASP A 85 16.83 -0.97 3.31
C ASP A 85 16.95 -1.45 4.77
N GLY A 86 18.07 -2.13 5.05
CA GLY A 86 18.34 -2.79 6.33
C GLY A 86 18.65 -1.80 7.44
N ASP A 87 17.92 -1.93 8.54
CA ASP A 87 18.09 -1.03 9.67
C ASP A 87 19.33 -1.39 10.50
N SER A 88 20.15 -0.36 10.74
CA SER A 88 21.28 -0.39 11.68
C SER A 88 22.38 -1.42 11.38
N LEU A 89 22.45 -1.95 10.15
CA LEU A 89 23.49 -2.92 9.78
C LEU A 89 24.90 -2.35 9.87
N GLY A 90 25.12 -1.08 9.52
CA GLY A 90 26.43 -0.45 9.68
C GLY A 90 26.96 -0.48 11.13
N LYS A 91 26.08 -0.29 12.12
CA LYS A 91 26.44 -0.41 13.54
C LYS A 91 26.76 -1.85 13.93
N GLN A 92 25.97 -2.82 13.44
CA GLN A 92 26.20 -4.24 13.71
C GLN A 92 27.49 -4.76 13.04
N MET A 93 27.80 -4.29 11.83
CA MET A 93 29.01 -4.65 11.06
C MET A 93 30.31 -4.17 11.71
N SER A 94 30.24 -3.16 12.58
CA SER A 94 31.38 -2.70 13.38
C SER A 94 31.81 -3.73 14.44
N VAL A 95 30.96 -4.72 14.75
CA VAL A 95 31.28 -5.81 15.68
C VAL A 95 31.80 -7.02 14.90
N LYS A 96 33.10 -7.29 15.00
CA LYS A 96 33.79 -8.35 14.23
C LYS A 96 33.12 -9.72 14.34
N ASP A 97 32.66 -10.09 15.54
CA ASP A 97 32.03 -11.39 15.81
C ASP A 97 30.66 -11.58 15.13
N LYS A 98 30.07 -10.50 14.59
CA LYS A 98 28.78 -10.53 13.89
C LYS A 98 28.92 -10.55 12.37
N GLN A 99 30.07 -10.16 11.82
CA GLN A 99 30.28 -9.94 10.38
C GLN A 99 29.98 -11.19 9.53
N GLU A 100 30.40 -12.37 9.99
CA GLU A 100 30.14 -13.63 9.29
C GLU A 100 28.63 -13.94 9.21
N ASN A 101 27.92 -13.82 10.35
CA ASN A 101 26.48 -14.05 10.41
C ASN A 101 25.71 -13.01 9.59
N ILE A 102 26.15 -11.75 9.59
CA ILE A 102 25.55 -10.68 8.76
C ILE A 102 25.73 -11.02 7.28
N THR A 103 26.96 -11.35 6.86
CA THR A 103 27.26 -11.67 5.45
C THR A 103 26.43 -12.86 4.96
N GLN A 104 26.34 -13.93 5.76
CA GLN A 104 25.53 -15.10 5.40
C GLN A 104 24.03 -14.76 5.40
N GLY A 105 23.55 -13.98 6.36
CA GLY A 105 22.15 -13.52 6.39
C GLY A 105 21.78 -12.68 5.18
N LEU A 106 22.62 -11.71 4.79
CA LEU A 106 22.37 -10.87 3.61
C LEU A 106 22.41 -11.67 2.31
N LYS A 107 23.29 -12.68 2.23
CA LYS A 107 23.30 -13.61 1.10
C LYS A 107 22.00 -14.40 1.00
N ASP A 108 21.61 -15.08 2.09
CA ASP A 108 20.37 -15.88 2.14
C ASP A 108 19.12 -15.02 1.85
N PHE A 109 19.13 -13.75 2.31
CA PHE A 109 18.06 -12.79 2.03
C PHE A 109 18.05 -12.37 0.56
N THR A 110 19.18 -11.94 0.01
CA THR A 110 19.28 -11.50 -1.40
C THR A 110 18.89 -12.64 -2.35
N ASP A 111 19.24 -13.89 -2.02
CA ASP A 111 18.87 -15.08 -2.79
C ASP A 111 17.35 -15.36 -2.77
N SER A 112 16.61 -14.91 -1.74
CA SER A 112 15.16 -15.13 -1.62
C SER A 112 14.31 -14.06 -2.30
N VAL A 113 14.79 -12.81 -2.39
CA VAL A 113 14.04 -11.65 -2.87
C VAL A 113 13.51 -11.81 -4.31
N PRO A 114 14.28 -12.29 -5.31
CA PRO A 114 13.77 -12.43 -6.68
C PRO A 114 12.49 -13.24 -6.79
N ASN A 115 12.44 -14.39 -6.11
CA ASN A 115 11.27 -15.26 -6.10
C ASN A 115 10.07 -14.61 -5.38
N LEU A 116 10.31 -13.81 -4.34
CA LEU A 116 9.25 -13.10 -3.62
C LEU A 116 8.62 -12.01 -4.49
N VAL A 117 9.45 -11.22 -5.17
CA VAL A 117 8.98 -10.15 -6.05
C VAL A 117 8.27 -10.73 -7.28
N GLU A 118 8.81 -11.79 -7.89
CA GLU A 118 8.17 -12.46 -9.02
C GLU A 118 6.78 -13.00 -8.65
N LYS A 119 6.63 -13.65 -7.50
CA LYS A 119 5.31 -14.17 -7.04
C LYS A 119 4.24 -13.08 -6.92
N HIS A 120 4.66 -11.85 -6.65
CA HIS A 120 3.83 -10.65 -6.56
C HIS A 120 3.78 -9.86 -7.88
N SER A 121 4.06 -10.52 -9.01
CA SER A 121 4.03 -9.93 -10.35
C SER A 121 4.91 -8.68 -10.52
N GLY A 122 5.89 -8.51 -9.63
CA GLY A 122 6.78 -7.36 -9.63
C GLY A 122 7.99 -7.53 -10.55
N PHE A 123 8.55 -6.41 -10.95
CA PHE A 123 9.82 -6.30 -11.66
C PHE A 123 10.90 -5.86 -10.68
N LEU A 124 11.78 -6.79 -10.30
CA LEU A 124 12.93 -6.50 -9.44
C LEU A 124 14.00 -5.73 -10.24
N ILE A 125 14.35 -4.53 -9.80
CA ILE A 125 15.43 -3.73 -10.39
C ILE A 125 16.77 -4.13 -9.78
N TYR A 126 16.84 -4.18 -8.44
CA TYR A 126 18.00 -4.74 -7.74
C TYR A 126 17.61 -5.26 -6.36
N ALA A 127 18.36 -6.27 -5.90
CA ALA A 127 18.41 -6.72 -4.51
C ALA A 127 19.90 -6.92 -4.20
N GLY A 128 20.47 -6.15 -3.28
CA GLY A 128 21.91 -6.15 -3.05
C GLY A 128 22.24 -5.88 -1.60
N GLY A 129 22.71 -6.92 -0.90
CA GLY A 129 22.98 -6.83 0.53
C GLY A 129 21.65 -6.78 1.29
N ASP A 130 21.29 -5.60 1.76
CA ASP A 130 20.07 -5.31 2.53
C ASP A 130 19.06 -4.43 1.79
N ASP A 131 19.47 -3.84 0.66
CA ASP A 131 18.61 -2.94 -0.10
C ASP A 131 17.84 -3.68 -1.20
N VAL A 132 16.58 -3.30 -1.38
CA VAL A 132 15.69 -3.84 -2.41
C VAL A 132 15.01 -2.70 -3.14
N LEU A 133 15.03 -2.74 -4.47
CA LEU A 133 14.24 -1.87 -5.33
C LEU A 133 13.45 -2.69 -6.35
N ALA A 134 12.14 -2.53 -6.34
CA ALA A 134 11.24 -3.19 -7.29
C ALA A 134 10.12 -2.25 -7.75
N VAL A 135 9.61 -2.52 -8.95
CA VAL A 135 8.39 -1.91 -9.49
C VAL A 135 7.29 -2.96 -9.48
N LEU A 136 6.13 -2.64 -8.92
CA LEU A 136 5.04 -3.61 -8.77
C LEU A 136 3.70 -3.05 -9.26
N PRO A 137 2.77 -3.93 -9.67
CA PRO A 137 1.36 -3.61 -9.74
C PRO A 137 0.85 -3.11 -8.39
N LEU A 138 -0.18 -2.27 -8.43
CA LEU A 138 -0.70 -1.59 -7.24
C LEU A 138 -1.27 -2.60 -6.22
N GLU A 139 -1.89 -3.66 -6.71
CA GLU A 139 -2.59 -4.70 -5.94
C GLU A 139 -1.62 -5.57 -5.11
N ASP A 140 -0.40 -5.75 -5.62
CA ASP A 140 0.59 -6.68 -5.08
C ASP A 140 1.67 -6.00 -4.22
N ALA A 141 1.81 -4.66 -4.33
CA ALA A 141 2.94 -3.92 -3.79
C ALA A 141 3.10 -4.02 -2.26
N LEU A 142 1.99 -3.84 -1.52
CA LEU A 142 2.00 -3.84 -0.05
C LEU A 142 2.22 -5.26 0.50
N SER A 143 1.53 -6.24 -0.07
CA SER A 143 1.72 -7.66 0.25
C SER A 143 3.16 -8.12 -0.06
N CYS A 144 3.76 -7.67 -1.17
CA CYS A 144 5.16 -7.94 -1.48
C CYS A 144 6.11 -7.33 -0.45
N ALA A 145 5.90 -6.07 -0.05
CA ALA A 145 6.72 -5.41 0.96
C ALA A 145 6.72 -6.19 2.29
N LEU A 146 5.53 -6.66 2.71
CA LEU A 146 5.38 -7.49 3.90
C LEU A 146 6.10 -8.84 3.75
N ALA A 147 5.99 -9.49 2.59
CA ALA A 147 6.64 -10.77 2.34
C ALA A 147 8.18 -10.66 2.37
N VAL A 148 8.74 -9.58 1.81
CA VAL A 148 10.18 -9.29 1.87
C VAL A 148 10.61 -9.02 3.31
N ARG A 149 9.83 -8.23 4.08
CA ARG A 149 10.09 -8.01 5.52
C ARG A 149 10.14 -9.31 6.31
N GLN A 150 9.14 -10.18 6.13
CA GLN A 150 9.06 -11.48 6.80
C GLN A 150 10.22 -12.40 6.43
N SER A 151 10.65 -12.39 5.17
CA SER A 151 11.84 -13.13 4.74
C SER A 151 13.10 -12.62 5.44
N TYR A 152 13.28 -11.31 5.53
CA TYR A 152 14.42 -10.69 6.22
C TYR A 152 14.45 -11.12 7.70
N GLU A 153 13.32 -11.03 8.41
CA GLU A 153 13.20 -11.49 9.80
C GLU A 153 13.53 -12.98 9.96
N CYS A 154 12.98 -13.82 9.10
CA CYS A 154 13.18 -15.26 9.16
C CYS A 154 14.65 -15.63 8.97
N VAL A 155 15.33 -15.00 8.01
CA VAL A 155 16.74 -15.24 7.74
C VAL A 155 17.61 -14.85 8.93
N PHE A 156 17.44 -13.65 9.49
CA PHE A 156 18.25 -13.23 10.64
C PHE A 156 17.90 -13.96 11.93
N ALA A 157 16.63 -14.33 12.14
CA ALA A 157 16.23 -15.20 13.24
C ALA A 157 16.94 -16.56 13.16
N LYS A 158 17.01 -17.15 11.96
CA LYS A 158 17.75 -18.40 11.71
C LYS A 158 19.25 -18.25 11.97
N GLN A 159 19.87 -17.15 11.54
CA GLN A 159 21.29 -16.89 11.80
C GLN A 159 21.60 -16.74 13.30
N ASN A 160 20.63 -16.28 14.10
CA ASN A 160 20.76 -16.10 15.54
C ASN A 160 20.55 -17.37 16.38
N LEU A 161 20.06 -18.47 15.78
CA LEU A 161 19.81 -19.73 16.50
C LEU A 161 21.10 -20.32 17.08
N GLY A 162 21.07 -20.64 18.37
CA GLY A 162 22.22 -21.24 19.08
C GLY A 162 23.41 -20.31 19.27
N LYS A 163 23.28 -19.01 18.98
CA LYS A 163 24.35 -18.02 19.15
C LYS A 163 24.25 -17.33 20.51
N THR A 164 25.40 -17.01 21.08
CA THR A 164 25.49 -16.12 22.26
C THR A 164 25.06 -14.70 21.89
N GLU A 165 24.56 -13.92 22.85
CA GLU A 165 24.12 -12.52 22.66
C GLU A 165 25.14 -11.65 21.89
N LYS A 166 26.44 -11.80 22.17
CA LYS A 166 27.52 -11.07 21.46
C LYS A 166 27.58 -11.34 19.95
N LYS A 167 27.13 -12.51 19.51
CA LYS A 167 27.13 -12.97 18.10
C LYS A 167 25.76 -12.80 17.42
N GLN A 168 24.71 -12.50 18.19
CA GLN A 168 23.39 -12.27 17.64
C GLN A 168 23.32 -10.93 16.91
N VAL A 169 22.71 -10.96 15.74
CA VAL A 169 22.50 -9.81 14.86
C VAL A 169 21.09 -9.28 15.13
N PHE A 170 20.99 -8.07 15.67
CA PHE A 170 19.73 -7.38 15.85
C PHE A 170 19.56 -6.35 14.74
N THR A 171 18.71 -6.67 13.77
CA THR A 171 18.43 -5.84 12.60
C THR A 171 16.97 -6.01 12.19
N SER A 172 16.44 -4.97 11.56
CA SER A 172 15.12 -4.95 10.93
C SER A 172 15.28 -4.42 9.50
N ILE A 173 14.18 -4.25 8.77
CA ILE A 173 14.20 -3.61 7.45
C ILE A 173 13.03 -2.64 7.36
N SER A 174 13.31 -1.41 6.91
CA SER A 174 12.31 -0.38 6.67
C SER A 174 11.89 -0.40 5.21
N ALA A 175 10.66 0.03 4.91
CA ALA A 175 10.14 0.06 3.55
C ALA A 175 9.43 1.37 3.20
N ALA A 176 9.56 1.75 1.94
CA ALA A 176 8.78 2.77 1.27
C ALA A 176 8.04 2.16 0.09
N VAL A 177 6.72 2.37 0.04
CA VAL A 177 5.86 2.04 -1.11
C VAL A 177 5.28 3.32 -1.67
N LEU A 178 5.77 3.74 -2.84
CA LEU A 178 5.29 4.93 -3.52
C LEU A 178 4.41 4.55 -4.69
N PHE A 179 3.12 4.81 -4.59
CA PHE A 179 2.19 4.69 -5.70
C PHE A 179 2.26 5.95 -6.56
N ALA A 180 2.73 5.83 -7.80
CA ALA A 180 2.90 6.95 -8.72
C ALA A 180 2.01 6.78 -9.95
N HIS A 181 1.45 7.88 -10.42
CA HIS A 181 0.76 7.89 -11.71
C HIS A 181 1.76 7.58 -12.85
N ILE A 182 1.35 6.78 -13.84
CA ILE A 182 2.22 6.31 -14.95
C ILE A 182 2.94 7.43 -15.72
N ASN A 183 2.32 8.63 -15.79
CA ASN A 183 2.90 9.81 -16.45
C ASN A 183 3.93 10.57 -15.61
N MET A 184 4.22 10.14 -14.38
CA MET A 184 5.21 10.80 -13.52
C MET A 184 6.63 10.45 -13.97
N PRO A 185 7.53 11.44 -14.11
CA PRO A 185 8.93 11.16 -14.45
C PRO A 185 9.59 10.24 -13.41
N LEU A 186 10.09 9.08 -13.86
CA LEU A 186 10.66 8.04 -12.98
C LEU A 186 11.75 8.57 -12.05
N LYS A 187 12.59 9.50 -12.51
CA LYS A 187 13.63 10.14 -11.69
C LYS A 187 13.05 10.82 -10.44
N ASN A 188 11.91 11.50 -10.57
CA ASN A 188 11.25 12.15 -9.45
C ASN A 188 10.62 11.12 -8.52
N VAL A 189 9.98 10.09 -9.09
CA VAL A 189 9.40 8.99 -8.31
C VAL A 189 10.47 8.30 -7.46
N LEU A 190 11.63 7.96 -8.03
CA LEU A 190 12.73 7.33 -7.29
C LEU A 190 13.30 8.24 -6.19
N LYS A 191 13.48 9.53 -6.48
CA LYS A 191 13.92 10.51 -5.47
C LYS A 191 12.98 10.55 -4.27
N GLU A 192 11.68 10.53 -4.53
CA GLU A 192 10.66 10.59 -3.48
C GLU A 192 10.52 9.28 -2.72
N ALA A 193 10.72 8.14 -3.39
CA ALA A 193 10.78 6.84 -2.71
C ALA A 193 11.94 6.79 -1.69
N HIS A 194 13.12 7.33 -2.04
CA HIS A 194 14.22 7.49 -1.09
C HIS A 194 13.86 8.41 0.08
N GLN A 195 13.28 9.59 -0.20
CA GLN A 195 12.87 10.51 0.86
C GLN A 195 11.82 9.90 1.80
N LEU A 196 10.89 9.13 1.25
CA LEU A 196 9.88 8.39 2.02
C LEU A 196 10.52 7.31 2.90
N LEU A 197 11.52 6.59 2.39
CA LEU A 197 12.23 5.58 3.16
C LEU A 197 13.06 6.20 4.29
N ASP A 198 13.96 7.13 3.95
CA ASP A 198 14.94 7.64 4.90
C ASP A 198 14.31 8.61 5.90
N ASN A 199 13.58 9.62 5.43
CA ASN A 199 13.08 10.66 6.32
C ASN A 199 11.82 10.24 7.06
N VAL A 200 10.96 9.40 6.45
CA VAL A 200 9.68 9.02 7.04
C VAL A 200 9.78 7.67 7.75
N ALA A 201 10.07 6.57 7.03
CA ALA A 201 10.09 5.25 7.65
C ALA A 201 11.23 5.11 8.69
N LYS A 202 12.46 5.51 8.35
CA LYS A 202 13.61 5.36 9.25
C LYS A 202 13.66 6.45 10.31
N ASP A 203 13.68 7.72 9.92
CA ASP A 203 13.95 8.81 10.87
C ASP A 203 12.72 9.23 11.67
N LYS A 204 11.60 9.54 11.01
CA LYS A 204 10.37 9.99 11.69
C LYS A 204 9.67 8.88 12.47
N TYR A 205 9.56 7.68 11.90
CA TYR A 205 8.84 6.55 12.51
C TYR A 205 9.74 5.56 13.24
N GLY A 206 11.05 5.77 13.26
CA GLY A 206 11.97 5.06 14.14
C GLY A 206 12.38 3.68 13.64
N ARG A 207 12.51 3.51 12.31
CA ARG A 207 12.92 2.27 11.63
C ARG A 207 11.93 1.14 11.85
N ASP A 208 12.18 -0.03 11.26
CA ASP A 208 11.29 -1.18 11.33
C ASP A 208 9.85 -0.81 10.97
N SER A 209 9.73 0.00 9.92
CA SER A 209 8.51 0.72 9.57
C SER A 209 8.22 0.66 8.07
N LEU A 210 6.94 0.73 7.74
CA LEU A 210 6.43 0.90 6.40
C LEU A 210 5.91 2.32 6.23
N ALA A 211 6.40 3.02 5.21
CA ALA A 211 5.86 4.29 4.75
C ALA A 211 5.26 4.13 3.36
N VAL A 212 4.08 4.72 3.14
CA VAL A 212 3.30 4.62 1.92
C VAL A 212 2.88 6.01 1.48
N SER A 213 3.06 6.33 0.20
CA SER A 213 2.60 7.60 -0.36
C SER A 213 1.94 7.40 -1.72
N VAL A 214 1.02 8.30 -2.07
CA VAL A 214 0.37 8.35 -3.38
C VAL A 214 0.70 9.68 -4.05
N TRP A 215 1.22 9.60 -5.27
CA TRP A 215 1.65 10.73 -6.08
C TRP A 215 0.86 10.82 -7.38
N LYS A 216 0.29 12.00 -7.62
CA LYS A 216 -0.40 12.37 -8.86
C LYS A 216 0.37 13.50 -9.54
N PRO A 217 0.05 13.86 -10.80
CA PRO A 217 0.68 15.00 -11.47
C PRO A 217 0.61 16.32 -10.69
N GLY A 218 -0.41 16.49 -9.84
CA GLY A 218 -0.52 17.64 -8.93
C GLY A 218 0.34 17.58 -7.65
N GLY A 219 1.14 16.52 -7.46
CA GLY A 219 2.01 16.32 -6.30
C GLY A 219 1.57 15.19 -5.37
N LYS A 220 2.10 15.22 -4.14
CA LYS A 220 1.81 14.26 -3.07
C LYS A 220 0.36 14.40 -2.60
N VAL A 221 -0.39 13.32 -2.68
CA VAL A 221 -1.81 13.26 -2.28
C VAL A 221 -1.97 12.85 -0.82
N LEU A 222 -1.17 11.89 -0.37
CA LEU A 222 -1.18 11.37 0.99
C LEU A 222 0.19 10.80 1.37
N GLU A 223 0.44 10.72 2.67
CA GLU A 223 1.60 10.05 3.26
C GLU A 223 1.19 9.37 4.57
N TRP A 224 1.24 8.04 4.58
CA TRP A 224 0.94 7.24 5.76
C TRP A 224 2.18 6.43 6.13
N ALA A 225 2.49 6.32 7.41
CA ALA A 225 3.57 5.47 7.87
C ALA A 225 3.31 4.89 9.25
N ARG A 226 3.92 3.73 9.52
CA ARG A 226 3.76 2.99 10.77
C ARG A 226 4.83 1.91 10.92
N SER A 227 5.21 1.60 12.16
CA SER A 227 6.03 0.42 12.47
C SER A 227 5.33 -0.88 12.05
N TRP A 228 6.08 -1.86 11.54
CA TRP A 228 5.51 -3.14 11.10
C TRP A 228 4.63 -3.80 12.18
N ASP A 229 5.09 -3.79 13.43
CA ASP A 229 4.37 -4.31 14.62
C ASP A 229 2.96 -3.74 14.82
N LYS A 230 2.71 -2.53 14.31
CA LYS A 230 1.42 -1.81 14.47
C LYS A 230 0.66 -1.72 13.14
N ALA A 231 1.33 -2.01 12.03
CA ALA A 231 0.74 -2.03 10.70
C ALA A 231 0.17 -3.42 10.34
N VAL A 232 0.68 -4.48 10.97
CA VAL A 232 0.37 -5.88 10.65
C VAL A 232 -0.42 -6.53 11.78
N GLU A 233 -1.48 -7.23 11.41
CA GLU A 233 -2.24 -8.10 12.32
C GLU A 233 -2.51 -9.43 11.61
N ASN A 234 -2.31 -10.57 12.29
CA ASN A 234 -2.51 -11.90 11.71
C ASN A 234 -1.77 -12.12 10.37
N LYS A 235 -0.53 -11.59 10.26
CA LYS A 235 0.33 -11.66 9.06
C LYS A 235 -0.24 -10.93 7.83
N GLN A 236 -1.16 -9.99 8.00
CA GLN A 236 -1.69 -9.14 6.95
C GLN A 236 -1.62 -7.66 7.35
N LEU A 237 -1.38 -6.76 6.39
CA LEU A 237 -1.48 -5.33 6.65
C LEU A 237 -2.93 -4.93 6.96
N VAL A 238 -3.12 -4.20 8.06
CA VAL A 238 -4.44 -3.73 8.50
C VAL A 238 -5.08 -2.83 7.43
N ILE A 239 -4.29 -1.95 6.80
CA ILE A 239 -4.75 -1.07 5.72
C ILE A 239 -5.26 -1.82 4.48
N GLU A 240 -4.59 -2.91 4.06
CA GLU A 240 -5.04 -3.73 2.93
C GLU A 240 -6.32 -4.50 3.28
N ARG A 241 -6.41 -5.02 4.51
CA ARG A 241 -7.61 -5.70 4.99
C ARG A 241 -8.81 -4.74 5.02
N LEU A 242 -8.62 -3.54 5.55
CA LEU A 242 -9.66 -2.51 5.57
C LEU A 242 -10.06 -2.13 4.15
N ALA A 243 -9.11 -1.89 3.25
CA ALA A 243 -9.42 -1.59 1.84
C ALA A 243 -10.28 -2.68 1.18
N LYS A 244 -9.98 -3.96 1.42
CA LYS A 244 -10.80 -5.08 0.94
C LYS A 244 -12.20 -5.07 1.56
N GLN A 245 -12.33 -4.80 2.86
CA GLN A 245 -13.64 -4.71 3.53
C GLN A 245 -14.48 -3.56 2.98
N PHE A 246 -13.91 -2.37 2.81
CA PHE A 246 -14.61 -1.22 2.21
C PHE A 246 -15.01 -1.47 0.75
N ALA A 247 -14.20 -2.21 -0.01
CA ALA A 247 -14.55 -2.60 -1.38
C ALA A 247 -15.69 -3.62 -1.43
N THR A 248 -15.77 -4.53 -0.45
CA THR A 248 -16.86 -5.52 -0.34
C THR A 248 -18.16 -4.90 0.18
N ASP A 249 -18.07 -4.02 1.18
CA ASP A 249 -19.25 -3.36 1.77
C ASP A 249 -19.90 -2.34 0.79
N ASP A 250 -19.16 -1.93 -0.25
CA ASP A 250 -19.63 -1.01 -1.28
C ASP A 250 -18.96 -1.26 -2.64
N GLU A 251 -19.55 -2.20 -3.39
CA GLU A 251 -19.11 -2.53 -4.75
C GLU A 251 -19.10 -1.31 -5.69
N SER A 252 -20.00 -0.34 -5.45
CA SER A 252 -20.08 0.89 -6.23
C SER A 252 -18.99 1.92 -5.87
N GLY A 253 -18.38 1.78 -4.69
CA GLY A 253 -17.44 2.74 -4.11
C GLY A 253 -18.06 4.10 -3.74
N GLN A 254 -19.37 4.31 -3.95
CA GLN A 254 -20.04 5.59 -3.72
C GLN A 254 -20.22 5.92 -2.23
N PHE A 255 -20.65 4.94 -1.43
CA PHE A 255 -20.90 5.08 0.00
C PHE A 255 -19.59 5.20 0.79
N SER A 256 -18.60 4.37 0.44
CA SER A 256 -17.23 4.42 0.97
C SER A 256 -16.60 5.79 0.72
N ASN A 257 -16.76 6.34 -0.49
CA ASN A 257 -16.29 7.70 -0.81
C ASN A 257 -16.94 8.78 0.06
N ARG A 258 -18.26 8.71 0.25
CA ARG A 258 -19.00 9.70 1.03
C ARG A 258 -18.58 9.66 2.50
N PHE A 259 -18.44 8.45 3.07
CA PHE A 259 -17.94 8.25 4.42
C PHE A 259 -16.51 8.79 4.58
N LEU A 260 -15.59 8.40 3.69
CA LEU A 260 -14.18 8.82 3.73
C LEU A 260 -13.97 10.29 3.35
N TYR A 261 -14.99 10.98 2.82
CA TYR A 261 -14.98 12.44 2.67
C TYR A 261 -15.33 13.11 4.00
N LYS A 262 -16.43 12.67 4.62
CA LYS A 262 -16.90 13.18 5.93
C LYS A 262 -15.91 12.95 7.06
N ILE A 263 -15.08 11.91 6.97
CA ILE A 263 -14.09 11.60 8.01
C ILE A 263 -13.15 12.78 8.27
N ARG A 264 -12.80 13.55 7.23
CA ARG A 264 -11.93 14.73 7.37
C ARG A 264 -12.60 15.81 8.24
N GLU A 265 -13.87 16.10 7.97
CA GLU A 265 -14.66 17.07 8.74
C GLU A 265 -14.82 16.62 10.20
N ARG A 266 -14.97 15.31 10.43
CA ARG A 266 -15.09 14.75 11.79
C ARG A 266 -13.76 14.74 12.54
N PHE A 267 -12.62 14.61 11.86
CA PHE A 267 -11.32 14.60 12.53
C PHE A 267 -10.97 15.93 13.17
N GLU A 268 -11.50 17.06 12.67
CA GLU A 268 -11.41 18.35 13.34
C GLU A 268 -12.04 18.31 14.75
N LEU A 269 -13.10 17.51 14.94
CA LEU A 269 -13.75 17.32 16.25
C LEU A 269 -13.03 16.28 17.13
N LEU A 270 -12.34 15.31 16.51
CA LEU A 270 -11.59 14.27 17.24
C LEU A 270 -10.23 14.77 17.70
N ASN A 271 -9.65 15.72 16.98
CA ASN A 271 -8.34 16.26 17.28
C ASN A 271 -8.40 17.20 18.48
N PRO A 272 -7.41 17.13 19.38
CA PRO A 272 -7.36 18.05 20.50
C PRO A 272 -7.20 19.50 20.01
N PRO A 273 -8.03 20.45 20.49
CA PRO A 273 -7.93 21.83 20.07
C PRO A 273 -6.66 22.48 20.61
N LEU A 274 -6.18 23.52 19.91
CA LEU A 274 -5.09 24.35 20.40
C LEU A 274 -5.53 25.13 21.64
N ASP A 275 -4.59 25.37 22.56
CA ASP A 275 -4.83 26.25 23.70
C ASP A 275 -5.04 27.68 23.18
N PRO A 276 -6.17 28.34 23.50
CA PRO A 276 -6.45 29.72 23.07
C PRO A 276 -5.38 30.74 23.51
N HIS A 277 -4.56 30.39 24.50
CA HIS A 277 -3.54 31.25 25.07
C HIS A 277 -2.11 30.82 24.69
N ASP A 278 -1.94 29.68 24.02
CA ASP A 278 -0.64 29.13 23.63
C ASP A 278 -0.78 28.19 22.43
N GLU A 279 -0.58 28.70 21.20
CA GLU A 279 -0.71 27.92 19.96
C GLU A 279 0.26 26.73 19.87
N THR A 280 1.25 26.62 20.76
CA THR A 280 2.17 25.48 20.83
C THR A 280 1.65 24.33 21.71
N LYS A 281 0.60 24.57 22.50
CA LYS A 281 -0.01 23.58 23.39
C LYS A 281 -1.37 23.11 22.88
N LYS A 282 -1.63 21.84 23.11
CA LYS A 282 -2.92 21.20 22.81
C LYS A 282 -3.65 20.91 24.11
N LEU A 283 -4.95 21.23 24.12
CA LEU A 283 -5.87 20.82 25.18
C LEU A 283 -6.15 19.31 25.07
N PRO A 284 -6.74 18.67 26.09
CA PRO A 284 -7.19 17.29 25.97
C PRO A 284 -8.23 17.11 24.85
N PRO A 285 -8.29 15.92 24.21
CA PRO A 285 -9.35 15.60 23.26
C PRO A 285 -10.73 15.79 23.88
N VAL A 286 -11.67 16.37 23.12
CA VAL A 286 -13.05 16.61 23.57
C VAL A 286 -13.80 15.29 23.78
N LEU A 287 -13.49 14.28 22.96
CA LEU A 287 -14.09 12.95 23.00
C LEU A 287 -13.07 11.92 23.47
N SER A 288 -13.51 10.98 24.31
CA SER A 288 -12.74 9.77 24.61
C SER A 288 -12.66 8.85 23.38
N ASP A 289 -11.72 7.90 23.38
CA ASP A 289 -11.57 6.96 22.26
C ASP A 289 -12.84 6.14 21.99
N ALA A 290 -13.55 5.71 23.03
CA ALA A 290 -14.82 5.01 22.88
C ALA A 290 -15.89 5.89 22.21
N GLN A 291 -15.98 7.16 22.60
CA GLN A 291 -16.91 8.12 22.00
C GLN A 291 -16.54 8.46 20.55
N ALA A 292 -15.24 8.54 20.24
CA ALA A 292 -14.76 8.75 18.88
C ALA A 292 -15.15 7.56 17.97
N ILE A 293 -14.98 6.33 18.46
CA ILE A 293 -15.41 5.11 17.74
C ILE A 293 -16.93 5.12 17.55
N ASP A 294 -17.71 5.44 18.58
CA ASP A 294 -19.17 5.49 18.51
C ASP A 294 -19.67 6.52 17.49
N LEU A 295 -19.10 7.73 17.50
CA LEU A 295 -19.42 8.79 16.54
C LEU A 295 -19.12 8.34 15.10
N MET A 296 -17.93 7.78 14.87
CA MET A 296 -17.50 7.36 13.54
C MET A 296 -18.25 6.11 13.06
N ALA A 297 -18.64 5.19 13.95
CA ALA A 297 -19.50 4.06 13.63
C ALA A 297 -20.92 4.51 13.26
N ALA A 298 -21.45 5.54 13.92
CA ALA A 298 -22.72 6.15 13.53
C ALA A 298 -22.65 6.78 12.13
N GLU A 299 -21.56 7.47 11.80
CA GLU A 299 -21.34 8.00 10.43
C GLU A 299 -21.22 6.87 9.40
N TYR A 300 -20.47 5.80 9.69
CA TYR A 300 -20.36 4.61 8.85
C TYR A 300 -21.73 4.00 8.57
N PHE A 301 -22.52 3.78 9.62
CA PHE A 301 -23.89 3.27 9.53
C PHE A 301 -24.77 4.19 8.67
N SER A 302 -24.73 5.51 8.92
CA SER A 302 -25.54 6.51 8.20
C SER A 302 -25.18 6.65 6.73
N SER A 303 -23.97 6.23 6.35
CA SER A 303 -23.46 6.35 4.99
C SER A 303 -24.10 5.37 4.01
N GLY A 304 -24.77 4.33 4.50
CA GLY A 304 -25.34 3.25 3.68
C GLY A 304 -24.46 1.99 3.60
N LEU A 305 -23.24 2.02 4.13
CA LEU A 305 -22.29 0.90 4.07
C LEU A 305 -22.78 -0.40 4.73
N CYS A 306 -23.70 -0.29 5.70
CA CYS A 306 -24.30 -1.47 6.35
C CYS A 306 -25.63 -1.91 5.70
N GLU A 307 -26.05 -1.36 4.56
CA GLU A 307 -27.36 -1.68 3.95
C GLU A 307 -27.43 -3.11 3.43
N LEU A 308 -26.35 -3.57 2.81
CA LEU A 308 -26.23 -4.89 2.20
C LEU A 308 -25.77 -5.98 3.18
N LEU A 309 -25.45 -5.62 4.42
CA LEU A 309 -24.98 -6.55 5.44
C LEU A 309 -26.03 -7.62 5.75
N LYS A 310 -25.64 -8.89 5.55
CA LYS A 310 -26.42 -10.07 5.90
C LYS A 310 -25.68 -10.92 6.92
N ILE A 311 -26.41 -11.45 7.90
CA ILE A 311 -25.92 -12.40 8.89
C ILE A 311 -26.87 -13.60 8.86
N ASP A 312 -26.32 -14.81 8.69
CA ASP A 312 -27.08 -16.04 8.51
C ASP A 312 -28.21 -15.91 7.48
N GLU A 313 -27.86 -15.36 6.30
CA GLU A 313 -28.74 -15.08 5.16
C GLU A 313 -29.88 -14.07 5.41
N LYS A 314 -30.01 -13.55 6.63
CA LYS A 314 -31.01 -12.55 7.03
C LYS A 314 -30.42 -11.14 7.00
N LYS A 315 -31.28 -10.14 6.81
CA LYS A 315 -30.88 -8.73 6.98
C LYS A 315 -30.45 -8.49 8.42
N ALA A 316 -29.26 -7.96 8.61
CA ALA A 316 -28.75 -7.63 9.94
C ALA A 316 -29.64 -6.60 10.64
N THR A 317 -29.84 -6.78 11.94
CA THR A 317 -30.51 -5.84 12.84
C THR A 317 -29.69 -4.56 13.01
N HIS A 318 -30.31 -3.51 13.56
CA HIS A 318 -29.59 -2.26 13.85
C HIS A 318 -28.41 -2.46 14.81
N ALA A 319 -28.57 -3.32 15.83
CA ALA A 319 -27.51 -3.63 16.78
C ALA A 319 -26.32 -4.34 16.10
N GLU A 320 -26.60 -5.32 15.23
CA GLU A 320 -25.57 -6.04 14.48
C GLU A 320 -24.84 -5.13 13.49
N LYS A 321 -25.58 -4.27 12.77
CA LYS A 321 -24.98 -3.29 11.84
C LYS A 321 -24.10 -2.28 12.57
N MET A 322 -24.51 -1.84 13.76
CA MET A 322 -23.69 -0.94 14.58
C MET A 322 -22.45 -1.65 15.11
N SER A 323 -22.59 -2.92 15.53
CA SER A 323 -21.45 -3.76 15.94
C SER A 323 -20.44 -3.90 14.80
N HIS A 324 -20.90 -4.24 13.59
CA HIS A 324 -20.07 -4.29 12.38
C HIS A 324 -19.41 -2.95 12.06
N ALA A 325 -20.13 -1.85 12.15
CA ALA A 325 -19.54 -0.52 11.95
C ALA A 325 -18.38 -0.27 12.92
N LYS A 326 -18.51 -0.65 14.20
CA LYS A 326 -17.44 -0.52 15.19
C LYS A 326 -16.24 -1.42 14.89
N THR A 327 -16.44 -2.64 14.40
CA THR A 327 -15.33 -3.54 14.05
C THR A 327 -14.50 -3.05 12.87
N ILE A 328 -15.08 -2.24 11.98
CA ILE A 328 -14.37 -1.59 10.87
C ILE A 328 -13.74 -0.26 11.32
N VAL A 329 -14.49 0.56 12.06
CA VAL A 329 -14.07 1.92 12.43
C VAL A 329 -12.96 1.94 13.47
N ALA A 330 -12.99 1.05 14.45
CA ALA A 330 -11.95 1.00 15.48
C ALA A 330 -10.53 0.81 14.91
N PRO A 331 -10.25 -0.23 14.09
CA PRO A 331 -8.94 -0.37 13.46
C PRO A 331 -8.64 0.75 12.47
N LEU A 332 -9.63 1.32 11.77
CA LEU A 332 -9.43 2.49 10.92
C LEU A 332 -8.89 3.69 11.73
N LEU A 333 -9.54 4.04 12.84
CA LEU A 333 -9.10 5.13 13.71
C LEU A 333 -7.73 4.85 14.32
N GLU A 334 -7.47 3.61 14.69
CA GLU A 334 -6.14 3.19 15.14
C GLU A 334 -5.11 3.45 14.05
N GLN A 335 -5.38 3.11 12.78
CA GLN A 335 -4.48 3.37 11.64
C GLN A 335 -4.31 4.87 11.33
N CYS A 336 -5.29 5.70 11.66
CA CYS A 336 -5.25 7.15 11.54
C CYS A 336 -4.44 7.85 12.65
N ARG A 337 -4.23 7.22 13.82
CA ARG A 337 -3.40 7.79 14.90
C ARG A 337 -1.92 7.47 14.69
N PRO A 338 -1.03 8.44 14.46
CA PRO A 338 0.41 8.16 14.34
C PRO A 338 0.96 7.46 15.59
N ILE A 339 1.80 6.44 15.38
CA ILE A 339 2.52 5.75 16.46
C ILE A 339 3.99 5.79 16.10
N TYR A 340 4.80 6.43 16.95
CA TYR A 340 6.23 6.61 16.75
C TYR A 340 7.00 5.55 17.54
N ARG A 341 7.88 4.82 16.87
CA ARG A 341 8.74 3.83 17.51
C ARG A 341 10.02 4.51 18.01
N LYS A 342 10.42 4.20 19.25
CA LYS A 342 11.74 4.55 19.80
C LYS A 342 12.45 3.29 20.23
N LEU A 343 13.70 3.14 19.82
CA LEU A 343 14.52 1.98 20.14
C LEU A 343 15.59 2.38 21.16
N ASP A 344 15.55 1.79 22.36
CA ASP A 344 16.58 1.94 23.38
C ASP A 344 17.12 0.57 23.79
N MET A 345 18.44 0.37 23.72
CA MET A 345 19.11 -0.88 24.12
C MET A 345 18.39 -2.17 23.65
N ASN A 346 17.96 -2.21 22.38
CA ASN A 346 17.18 -3.28 21.73
C ASN A 346 15.72 -3.47 22.20
N THR A 347 15.20 -2.59 23.06
CA THR A 347 13.80 -2.59 23.48
C THR A 347 13.04 -1.50 22.71
N ALA A 348 11.99 -1.90 22.00
CA ALA A 348 11.13 -0.98 21.28
C ALA A 348 10.03 -0.43 22.21
N THR A 349 9.92 0.89 22.28
CA THR A 349 8.83 1.62 22.92
C THR A 349 8.03 2.35 21.86
N PHE A 350 6.74 2.58 22.13
CA PHE A 350 5.82 3.20 21.19
C PHE A 350 5.14 4.40 21.84
N GLU A 351 5.14 5.52 21.14
CA GLU A 351 4.46 6.74 21.54
C GLU A 351 3.34 7.04 20.55
N SER A 352 2.10 6.95 21.03
CA SER A 352 0.92 7.28 20.24
C SER A 352 0.64 8.76 20.27
N SER A 353 0.45 9.35 19.10
CA SER A 353 -0.04 10.71 18.94
C SER A 353 -1.49 10.82 19.41
N THR A 354 -1.82 11.95 20.04
CA THR A 354 -3.21 12.31 20.35
C THR A 354 -3.98 12.76 19.10
N ASP A 355 -3.28 13.21 18.07
CA ASP A 355 -3.86 13.56 16.77
C ASP A 355 -4.27 12.33 15.95
N VAL A 356 -5.35 12.49 15.20
CA VAL A 356 -5.89 11.60 14.20
C VAL A 356 -5.68 12.25 12.83
N LEU A 357 -4.89 11.58 11.97
CA LEU A 357 -4.57 12.02 10.62
C LEU A 357 -5.42 11.29 9.58
N VAL A 358 -5.80 11.99 8.52
CA VAL A 358 -6.69 11.48 7.47
C VAL A 358 -6.00 10.53 6.49
N ASP A 359 -4.67 10.50 6.46
CA ASP A 359 -3.88 9.80 5.43
C ASP A 359 -4.17 8.29 5.37
N ALA A 360 -4.40 7.62 6.50
CA ALA A 360 -4.77 6.20 6.49
C ALA A 360 -6.13 5.96 5.82
N ALA A 361 -7.12 6.81 6.11
CA ALA A 361 -8.44 6.75 5.49
C ALA A 361 -8.36 7.04 3.98
N LEU A 362 -7.53 8.01 3.57
CA LEU A 362 -7.26 8.30 2.15
C LEU A 362 -6.56 7.14 1.45
N LEU A 363 -5.62 6.47 2.11
CA LEU A 363 -4.91 5.32 1.57
C LEU A 363 -5.85 4.13 1.40
N ILE A 364 -6.69 3.84 2.40
CA ILE A 364 -7.72 2.79 2.32
C ILE A 364 -8.68 3.07 1.17
N ARG A 365 -9.13 4.32 1.02
CA ARG A 365 -9.95 4.74 -0.12
C ARG A 365 -9.26 4.47 -1.46
N PHE A 366 -8.00 4.91 -1.57
CA PHE A 366 -7.21 4.75 -2.78
C PHE A 366 -7.06 3.28 -3.16
N LEU A 367 -6.71 2.42 -2.19
CA LEU A 367 -6.56 0.98 -2.39
C LEU A 367 -7.90 0.32 -2.74
N ALA A 368 -9.00 0.67 -2.07
CA ALA A 368 -10.32 0.13 -2.38
C ALA A 368 -10.78 0.47 -3.81
N GLN A 369 -10.37 1.63 -4.33
CA GLN A 369 -10.73 2.09 -5.68
C GLN A 369 -9.84 1.53 -6.78
N HIS A 370 -8.55 1.41 -6.51
CA HIS A 370 -7.54 1.12 -7.53
C HIS A 370 -6.87 -0.24 -7.38
N GLY A 371 -6.91 -0.85 -6.20
CA GLY A 371 -6.02 -1.94 -5.79
C GLY A 371 -6.67 -3.23 -5.34
N VAL A 372 -7.99 -3.30 -5.37
CA VAL A 372 -8.71 -4.52 -5.02
C VAL A 372 -9.38 -5.06 -6.29
N ASN A 373 -8.70 -6.00 -6.95
CA ASN A 373 -9.36 -7.00 -7.78
C ASN A 373 -9.29 -8.34 -7.02
N LEU A 374 -10.46 -8.86 -6.68
CA LEU A 374 -10.68 -10.20 -6.12
C LEU A 374 -10.29 -11.31 -7.11
#